data_AF-A0A0V0W623-F1
#
_entry.id   AF-A0A0V0W623-F1
#
_cell.length_a   1.000
_cell.length_b   1.000
_cell.length_c   1.000
_cell.angle_alpha   90.00
_cell.angle_beta   90.00
_cell.angle_gamma   90.00
#
_symmetry.space_group_name_H-M   'P 1'
#
loop_
_entity.id
_entity.type
_entity.pdbx_description
1 polymer ?
#
loop_
_entity_poly.entity_id
_entity_poly.type
_entity_poly.pdbx_seq_one_letter_code
_entity_poly.pdbx_strand_id
1 'polypeptide(L)' 'MDELRARFESADVNHSGKLSSHELKKVLDSDFGSEIPKERFDEFLKDINLNDDQEWSIDELVHIFSS' A
#
# COMPACT_ATOMS: atom_id res chain seq x y z
N MET A 1 -14.93 -2.77 -5.45
CA MET A 1 -13.93 -3.62 -4.78
C MET A 1 -12.78 -3.99 -5.73
N ASP A 2 -13.04 -4.09 -7.04
CA ASP A 2 -12.10 -4.65 -8.01
C ASP A 2 -11.02 -3.66 -8.51
N GLU A 3 -11.31 -2.35 -8.58
CA GLU A 3 -10.31 -1.36 -9.06
C GLU A 3 -9.14 -1.19 -8.09
N LEU A 4 -9.43 -1.20 -6.79
CA LEU A 4 -8.40 -1.04 -5.77
C LEU A 4 -7.50 -2.27 -5.71
N ARG A 5 -8.11 -3.46 -5.78
CA ARG A 5 -7.41 -4.73 -5.90
C ARG A 5 -6.55 -4.79 -7.16
N ALA A 6 -7.07 -4.38 -8.31
CA ALA A 6 -6.31 -4.34 -9.57
C ALA A 6 -5.13 -3.35 -9.50
N ARG A 7 -5.28 -2.23 -8.80
CA ARG A 7 -4.18 -1.29 -8.54
C ARG A 7 -3.08 -1.91 -7.67
N PHE A 8 -3.47 -2.60 -6.59
CA PHE A 8 -2.51 -3.29 -5.74
C PHE A 8 -1.86 -4.49 -6.43
N GLU A 9 -2.59 -5.26 -7.25
CA GLU A 9 -2.02 -6.33 -8.10
C GLU A 9 -1.07 -5.75 -9.15
N SER A 10 -1.40 -4.60 -9.74
CA SER A 10 -0.51 -3.92 -10.70
C SER A 10 0.76 -3.38 -10.03
N ALA A 11 0.77 -3.23 -8.71
CA ALA A 11 1.87 -2.69 -7.95
C ALA A 11 2.75 -3.75 -7.29
N ASP A 12 2.18 -4.94 -7.07
CA ASP A 12 2.91 -6.13 -6.64
C ASP A 12 3.73 -6.66 -7.81
N VAL A 13 4.84 -5.97 -8.08
CA VAL A 13 5.73 -6.27 -9.22
C VAL A 13 6.35 -7.66 -9.06
N ASN A 14 6.51 -8.11 -7.82
CA ASN A 14 7.06 -9.41 -7.51
C ASN A 14 6.01 -10.54 -7.54
N HIS A 15 4.72 -10.21 -7.76
CA HIS A 15 3.61 -11.15 -7.70
C HIS A 15 3.64 -12.02 -6.43
N SER A 16 4.04 -11.43 -5.30
CA SER A 16 4.10 -12.11 -4.00
C SER A 16 2.70 -12.35 -3.43
N GLY A 17 1.67 -11.68 -3.98
CA GLY A 17 0.34 -11.55 -3.40
C GLY A 17 0.29 -10.59 -2.21
N LYS A 18 1.40 -9.90 -1.96
CA LYS A 18 1.62 -8.96 -0.87
C LYS A 18 2.39 -7.75 -1.39
N LEU A 19 2.17 -6.61 -0.77
CA LEU A 19 2.89 -5.38 -1.04
C LEU A 19 3.81 -5.06 0.12
N SER A 20 5.08 -4.84 -0.17
CA SER A 20 6.00 -4.28 0.81
C SER A 20 5.79 -2.77 1.00
N SER A 21 6.36 -2.21 2.08
CA SER A 21 6.39 -0.76 2.36
C SER A 21 6.88 0.07 1.18
N HIS A 22 7.85 -0.45 0.42
CA HIS A 22 8.34 0.20 -0.79
C HIS A 22 7.36 0.17 -1.95
N GLU A 23 6.63 -0.93 -2.14
CA GLU A 23 5.68 -1.07 -3.24
C GLU A 23 4.42 -0.26 -2.96
N LEU A 24 3.89 -0.35 -1.73
CA LEU A 24 2.78 0.48 -1.30
C LEU A 24 3.10 1.98 -1.41
N LYS A 25 4.31 2.40 -1.02
CA LYS A 25 4.75 3.79 -1.21
C LYS A 25 4.67 4.20 -2.68
N LYS A 26 5.13 3.36 -3.61
CA LYS A 26 5.07 3.64 -5.07
C LYS A 26 3.64 3.73 -5.59
N VAL A 27 2.72 2.93 -5.06
CA VAL A 27 1.28 3.04 -5.40
C VAL A 27 0.76 4.40 -5.01
N LEU A 28 0.98 4.79 -3.75
CA LEU A 28 0.48 6.07 -3.27
C LEU A 28 1.14 7.24 -3.98
N ASP A 29 2.43 7.15 -4.28
CA ASP A 29 3.14 8.11 -5.14
C ASP A 29 2.44 8.32 -6.49
N SER A 30 2.09 7.21 -7.13
CA SER A 30 1.44 7.20 -8.44
C SER A 30 -0.01 7.65 -8.37
N ASP A 31 -0.73 7.33 -7.29
CA ASP A 31 -2.14 7.68 -7.10
C ASP A 31 -2.32 9.16 -6.76
N PHE A 32 -1.45 9.69 -5.88
CA PHE A 32 -1.44 11.09 -5.48
C PHE A 32 -0.67 11.98 -6.47
N GLY A 33 0.01 11.39 -7.46
CA GLY A 33 0.79 12.10 -8.48
C GLY A 33 1.95 12.90 -7.91
N SER A 34 2.45 12.54 -6.73
CA SER A 34 3.49 13.27 -6.00
C SER A 34 4.17 12.36 -4.97
N GLU A 35 5.48 12.58 -4.79
CA GLU A 35 6.24 11.81 -3.81
C GLU A 35 5.77 12.08 -2.38
N ILE A 36 5.20 11.05 -1.75
CA ILE A 36 4.83 11.14 -0.34
C ILE A 36 6.12 11.02 0.49
N PRO A 37 6.43 12.00 1.36
CA PRO A 37 7.60 11.93 2.20
C PRO A 37 7.50 10.74 3.16
N LYS A 38 8.64 10.08 3.39
CA LYS A 38 8.70 8.85 4.20
C LYS A 38 8.04 9.03 5.57
N GLU A 39 8.20 10.19 6.21
CA GLU A 39 7.61 10.48 7.52
C GLU A 39 6.07 10.43 7.51
N ARG A 40 5.43 11.01 6.49
CA ARG A 40 3.97 10.95 6.31
C ARG A 40 3.50 9.53 6.01
N PHE A 41 4.27 8.80 5.24
CA PHE A 41 3.97 7.40 4.93
C PHE A 41 4.11 6.50 6.17
N ASP A 42 5.14 6.73 6.99
CA ASP A 42 5.37 6.04 8.26
C ASP A 42 4.27 6.32 9.28
N GLU A 43 3.84 7.59 9.39
CA GLU A 43 2.68 8.00 10.20
C GLU A 43 1.39 7.36 9.70
N PHE A 44 1.17 7.34 8.37
CA PHE A 44 0.01 6.69 7.78
C PHE A 44 -0.03 5.21 8.12
N LEU A 45 1.10 4.49 7.99
CA LEU A 45 1.23 3.08 8.36
C LEU A 45 0.97 2.84 9.85
N LYS A 46 1.45 3.73 10.72
CA LYS A 46 1.21 3.64 12.17
C LYS A 46 -0.26 3.87 12.53
N ASP A 47 -0.93 4.80 11.86
CA ASP A 47 -2.34 5.13 12.11
C ASP A 47 -3.27 3.94 11.82
N ILE A 48 -2.97 3.22 10.73
CA ILE A 48 -3.66 1.97 10.35
C ILE A 48 -3.13 0.74 11.11
N ASN A 49 -2.32 0.96 12.14
CA ASN A 49 -1.75 -0.05 13.03
C ASN A 49 -1.06 -1.20 12.29
N LEU A 50 -0.49 -0.90 11.13
CA LEU A 50 0.25 -1.86 10.33
C LEU A 50 1.65 -2.00 10.93
N ASN A 51 1.93 -3.19 11.45
CA ASN A 51 3.22 -3.51 12.04
C ASN A 51 4.32 -3.47 10.99
N ASP A 52 5.56 -3.23 11.44
CA ASP A 52 6.81 -3.10 10.67
C ASP A 52 7.25 -4.43 9.98
N ASP A 53 6.36 -5.42 9.90
CA ASP A 53 6.61 -6.70 9.24
C ASP A 53 6.31 -6.52 7.74
N GLN A 54 7.38 -6.55 6.94
CA GLN A 54 7.53 -5.80 5.68
C GLN A 54 6.66 -6.22 4.48
N GLU A 55 5.52 -6.88 4.65
CA GLU A 55 4.67 -7.33 3.54
C GLU A 55 3.17 -7.44 3.93
N TRP A 56 2.28 -6.75 3.21
CA TRP A 56 0.83 -6.77 3.48
C TRP A 56 0.05 -7.41 2.36
N SER A 57 -0.92 -8.24 2.72
CA SER A 57 -1.78 -8.88 1.72
C SER A 57 -2.68 -7.84 1.05
N ILE A 58 -2.95 -8.02 -0.24
CA ILE A 58 -3.81 -7.11 -1.01
C ILE A 58 -5.18 -6.92 -0.33
N ASP A 59 -5.71 -7.97 0.29
CA ASP A 59 -7.01 -7.94 0.99
C ASP A 59 -7.03 -6.96 2.17
N GLU A 60 -5.95 -6.91 2.96
CA GLU A 60 -5.83 -5.98 4.10
C GLU A 60 -5.78 -4.54 3.63
N LEU A 61 -5.02 -4.26 2.57
CA LEU A 61 -4.94 -2.93 1.98
C LEU A 61 -6.29 -2.52 1.38
N VAL A 62 -6.96 -3.42 0.66
CA VAL A 62 -8.30 -3.12 0.13
C VAL A 62 -9.28 -2.79 1.24
N HIS A 63 -9.21 -3.50 2.38
CA HIS A 63 -10.07 -3.23 3.52
C HIS A 63 -9.82 -1.85 4.15
N ILE A 64 -8.54 -1.44 4.28
CA ILE A 64 -8.15 -0.15 4.86
C ILE A 64 -8.57 1.02 3.96
N PHE A 65 -8.32 0.91 2.66
CA PHE A 65 -8.61 1.98 1.70
C PHE A 65 -10.06 2.00 1.19
N SER A 66 -10.85 0.96 1.50
CA SER A 66 -12.29 0.91 1.22
C SER A 66 -13.17 1.30 2.41
N SER A 67 -12.58 1.62 3.58
CA SER A 67 -13.31 2.08 4.77
C SER A 67 -13.55 3.59 4.79
#